data_AF-A0A401GJE4-F1
#
_entry.id   AF-A0A401GJE4-F1
#
_cell.length_a   1.000
_cell.length_b   1.000
_cell.length_c   1.000
_cell.angle_alpha   90.00
_cell.angle_beta   90.00
_cell.angle_gamma   90.00
#
_symmetry.space_group_name_H-M   'P 1'
#
loop_
_entity.id
_entity.type
_entity.pdbx_description
1 polymer ?
#
loop_
_entity_poly.entity_id
_entity_poly.type
_entity_poly.pdbx_seq_one_letter_code
_entity_poly.pdbx_strand_id
1 'polypeptide(L)'
;MVDKMISRDPIDEPPAYLRVTKMPPPPQYDGKDDLDAFEVWLQKLLEYFKTLHITGDAMDADCLRILGQSLKNDAANWFFLNVQSPNCEVRQWYFENAMTHLHR
;
A
#
# COMPACT_ATOMS: atom_id res chain seq x y z
N MET A 1 -1.35 12.49 -7.74
CA MET A 1 -1.04 11.23 -8.44
C MET A 1 -1.68 10.05 -7.73
N VAL A 2 -1.53 9.99 -6.41
CA VAL A 2 -2.12 9.00 -5.48
C VAL A 2 -3.67 8.96 -5.55
N ASP A 3 -4.34 10.12 -5.42
CA ASP A 3 -5.81 10.29 -5.54
C ASP A 3 -6.40 9.63 -6.81
N LYS A 4 -5.82 9.90 -7.99
CA LYS A 4 -6.29 9.26 -9.25
C LYS A 4 -6.12 7.74 -9.30
N MET A 5 -5.18 7.17 -8.54
CA MET A 5 -4.88 5.73 -8.56
C MET A 5 -5.69 4.95 -7.53
N ILE A 6 -6.11 5.59 -6.44
CA ILE A 6 -6.89 4.94 -5.37
C ILE A 6 -8.39 5.10 -5.61
N SER A 7 -8.88 6.20 -6.20
CA SER A 7 -10.32 6.50 -6.16
C SER A 7 -11.18 5.87 -7.26
N ARG A 8 -10.63 5.00 -8.13
CA ARG A 8 -11.42 4.33 -9.19
C ARG A 8 -11.50 2.84 -8.96
N ASP A 9 -12.73 2.35 -8.85
CA ASP A 9 -13.01 0.94 -8.98
C ASP A 9 -12.58 0.47 -10.39
N PRO A 10 -11.96 -0.71 -10.49
CA PRO A 10 -11.62 -1.30 -11.77
C PRO A 10 -12.89 -1.58 -12.58
N ILE A 11 -12.90 -1.16 -13.85
CA ILE A 11 -14.06 -1.33 -14.75
C ILE A 11 -14.17 -2.79 -15.24
N ASP A 12 -13.06 -3.52 -15.28
CA ASP A 12 -12.95 -4.87 -15.86
C ASP A 12 -12.29 -5.87 -14.88
N GLU A 13 -12.49 -7.18 -15.07
CA GLU A 13 -11.76 -8.20 -14.32
C GLU A 13 -10.26 -8.21 -14.67
N PRO A 14 -9.36 -8.53 -13.70
CA PRO A 14 -7.95 -8.73 -14.01
C PRO A 14 -7.74 -9.81 -15.08
N PRO A 15 -6.77 -9.64 -16.00
CA PRO A 15 -6.48 -10.64 -17.02
C PRO A 15 -6.24 -12.04 -16.43
N ALA A 16 -6.82 -13.07 -17.05
CA ALA A 16 -6.80 -14.44 -16.53
C ALA A 16 -5.39 -15.00 -16.29
N TYR A 17 -4.36 -14.53 -17.01
CA TYR A 17 -2.99 -14.97 -16.80
C TYR A 17 -2.44 -14.60 -15.42
N LEU A 18 -2.91 -13.51 -14.79
CA LEU A 18 -2.51 -13.14 -13.42
C LEU A 18 -2.98 -14.15 -12.38
N ARG A 19 -4.02 -14.96 -12.67
CA ARG A 19 -4.44 -16.07 -11.81
C ARG A 19 -3.46 -17.25 -11.87
N VAL A 20 -2.66 -17.36 -12.93
CA VAL A 20 -1.71 -18.45 -13.19
C VAL A 20 -0.27 -18.03 -12.87
N THR A 21 0.10 -16.79 -13.20
CA THR A 21 1.39 -16.20 -12.86
C THR A 21 1.27 -15.43 -11.55
N LYS A 22 1.90 -15.93 -10.47
CA LYS A 22 2.04 -15.15 -9.24
C LYS A 22 2.87 -13.91 -9.53
N MET A 23 2.24 -12.74 -9.49
CA MET A 23 2.96 -11.48 -9.57
C MET A 23 3.94 -11.40 -8.40
N PRO A 24 5.19 -10.97 -8.63
CA PRO A 24 6.13 -10.77 -7.53
C PRO A 24 5.57 -9.72 -6.56
N PRO A 25 5.74 -9.90 -5.24
CA PRO A 25 5.29 -8.92 -4.26
C PRO A 25 6.00 -7.58 -4.48
N PRO A 26 5.39 -6.45 -4.04
CA PRO A 26 6.02 -5.15 -4.11
C PRO A 26 7.33 -5.12 -3.31
N PRO A 27 8.27 -4.23 -3.67
CA PRO A 27 9.51 -4.06 -2.90
C PRO A 27 9.23 -3.59 -1.47
N GLN A 28 10.16 -3.85 -0.56
CA GLN A 28 10.05 -3.41 0.83
C GLN A 28 10.73 -2.06 1.07
N TYR A 29 10.05 -1.17 1.80
CA TYR A 29 10.57 0.11 2.27
C TYR A 29 10.92 0.07 3.76
N ASP A 30 12.08 0.61 4.12
CA ASP A 30 12.60 0.58 5.50
C ASP A 30 12.28 1.82 6.35
N GLY A 31 11.78 2.90 5.75
CA GLY A 31 11.51 4.16 6.46
C GLY A 31 12.67 5.13 6.49
N LYS A 32 13.64 5.00 5.57
CA LYS A 32 14.72 5.99 5.42
C LYS A 32 14.19 7.36 5.02
N ASP A 33 14.81 8.40 5.56
CA ASP A 33 14.60 9.79 5.13
C ASP A 33 15.30 10.04 3.78
N ASP A 34 14.73 9.44 2.74
CA ASP A 34 15.19 9.53 1.34
C ASP A 34 13.95 9.58 0.44
N LEU A 35 13.61 10.80 0.01
CA LEU A 35 12.43 11.07 -0.80
C LEU A 35 12.45 10.31 -2.13
N ASP A 36 13.60 10.23 -2.79
CA ASP A 36 13.72 9.54 -4.08
C ASP A 36 13.47 8.03 -3.91
N ALA A 37 14.05 7.44 -2.85
CA ALA A 37 13.82 6.03 -2.52
C ALA A 37 12.35 5.76 -2.18
N PHE A 38 11.71 6.66 -1.46
CA PHE A 38 10.29 6.57 -1.13
C PHE A 38 9.40 6.68 -2.37
N GLU A 39 9.62 7.68 -3.24
CA GLU A 39 8.81 7.86 -4.46
C GLU A 39 8.92 6.66 -5.40
N VAL A 40 10.14 6.13 -5.61
CA VAL A 40 10.36 4.94 -6.43
C VAL A 40 9.67 3.71 -5.85
N TRP A 41 9.73 3.53 -4.52
CA TRP A 41 9.02 2.44 -3.85
C TRP A 41 7.50 2.60 -3.96
N LEU A 42 6.98 3.80 -3.70
CA LEU A 42 5.56 4.11 -3.76
C LEU A 42 5.00 3.87 -5.15
N GLN A 43 5.70 4.31 -6.20
CA GLN A 43 5.28 4.05 -7.58
C GLN A 43 5.12 2.55 -7.84
N LYS A 44 6.09 1.73 -7.43
CA LYS A 44 6.04 0.26 -7.62
C LYS A 44 4.90 -0.39 -6.84
N LEU A 45 4.60 0.10 -5.63
CA LEU A 45 3.46 -0.36 -4.84
C LEU A 45 2.12 -0.01 -5.53
N LEU A 46 1.98 1.21 -6.04
CA LEU A 46 0.77 1.64 -6.74
C LEU A 46 0.58 0.90 -8.08
N GLU A 47 1.66 0.61 -8.80
CA GLU A 47 1.62 -0.22 -10.00
C GLU A 47 1.17 -1.66 -9.69
N TYR A 48 1.61 -2.22 -8.57
CA TYR A 48 1.15 -3.53 -8.09
C TYR A 48 -0.36 -3.54 -7.83
N PHE A 49 -0.87 -2.53 -7.11
CA PHE A 49 -2.31 -2.36 -6.87
C PHE A 49 -3.10 -2.22 -8.16
N LYS A 50 -2.66 -1.33 -9.04
CA LYS A 50 -3.31 -1.10 -10.33
C LYS A 50 -3.35 -2.38 -11.17
N THR A 51 -2.29 -3.17 -11.18
CA THR A 51 -2.23 -4.39 -12.00
C THR A 51 -3.13 -5.50 -11.45
N LEU A 52 -3.28 -5.57 -10.13
CA LEU A 52 -4.17 -6.53 -9.46
C LEU A 52 -5.60 -6.01 -9.25
N HIS A 53 -5.90 -4.80 -9.70
CA HIS A 53 -7.22 -4.17 -9.53
C HIS A 53 -7.60 -4.00 -8.04
N ILE A 54 -6.59 -3.80 -7.18
CA ILE A 54 -6.73 -3.52 -5.75
C ILE A 54 -6.74 -2.00 -5.58
N THR A 55 -7.76 -1.37 -6.12
CA THR A 55 -7.99 0.08 -6.07
C THR A 55 -9.43 0.34 -5.65
N GLY A 56 -9.74 1.55 -5.21
CA GLY A 56 -11.05 1.94 -4.70
C GLY A 56 -11.15 1.87 -3.18
N ASP A 57 -12.05 2.66 -2.60
CA ASP A 57 -12.32 2.72 -1.16
C ASP A 57 -12.75 1.34 -0.61
N ALA A 58 -13.42 0.53 -1.42
CA ALA A 58 -13.85 -0.82 -1.06
C ALA A 58 -12.66 -1.78 -0.81
N MET A 59 -11.52 -1.52 -1.46
CA MET A 59 -10.30 -2.33 -1.36
C MET A 59 -9.28 -1.75 -0.37
N ASP A 60 -9.64 -0.68 0.35
CA ASP A 60 -8.70 0.06 1.20
C ASP A 60 -8.09 -0.82 2.32
N ALA A 61 -8.88 -1.74 2.89
CA ALA A 61 -8.39 -2.73 3.86
C ALA A 61 -7.33 -3.67 3.24
N ASP A 62 -7.50 -4.07 1.97
CA ASP A 62 -6.52 -4.87 1.25
C ASP A 62 -5.29 -4.05 0.88
N CYS A 63 -5.46 -2.78 0.51
CA CYS A 63 -4.36 -1.83 0.31
C CYS A 63 -3.51 -1.69 1.59
N LEU A 64 -4.13 -1.51 2.76
CA LEU A 64 -3.44 -1.43 4.05
C LEU A 64 -2.72 -2.74 4.40
N ARG A 65 -3.35 -3.88 4.13
CA ARG A 65 -2.75 -5.20 4.37
C ARG A 65 -1.49 -5.39 3.54
N ILE A 66 -1.54 -5.08 2.25
CA ILE A 66 -0.38 -5.21 1.34
C ILE A 66 0.66 -4.15 1.65
N LEU A 67 0.24 -2.92 2.01
CA LEU A 67 1.13 -1.88 2.50
C LEU A 67 1.98 -2.42 3.65
N GLY A 68 1.38 -2.98 4.70
CA GLY A 68 2.12 -3.57 5.81
C GLY A 68 3.13 -4.66 5.41
N GLN A 69 2.83 -5.47 4.39
CA GLN A 69 3.75 -6.48 3.85
C GLN A 69 4.93 -5.87 3.07
N SER A 70 4.74 -4.68 2.52
CA SER A 70 5.73 -3.91 1.77
C SER A 70 6.59 -3.00 2.64
N LEU A 71 6.51 -3.12 3.97
CA LEU A 71 7.35 -2.40 4.93
C LEU A 71 8.34 -3.32 5.64
N LYS A 72 9.46 -2.77 6.07
CA LYS A 72 10.43 -3.42 6.96
C LYS A 72 11.00 -2.40 7.96
N ASN A 73 11.75 -2.89 8.94
CA ASN A 73 12.48 -2.08 9.92
C ASN A 73 11.59 -1.00 10.57
N ASP A 74 12.04 0.25 10.57
CA ASP A 74 11.39 1.37 11.26
C ASP A 74 10.01 1.66 10.69
N ALA A 75 9.85 1.59 9.36
CA ALA A 75 8.55 1.75 8.71
C ALA A 75 7.55 0.66 9.16
N ALA A 76 7.99 -0.60 9.22
CA ALA A 76 7.12 -1.70 9.68
C ALA A 76 6.77 -1.56 11.16
N ASN A 77 7.72 -1.15 12.00
CA ASN A 77 7.47 -0.92 13.43
C ASN A 77 6.46 0.22 13.64
N TRP A 78 6.63 1.32 12.91
CA TRP A 78 5.68 2.42 12.94
C TRP A 78 4.27 1.96 12.51
N PHE A 79 4.17 1.23 11.40
CA PHE A 79 2.89 0.75 10.89
C PHE A 79 2.19 -0.20 11.87
N PHE A 80 2.94 -1.11 12.48
CA PHE A 80 2.38 -1.99 13.51
C PHE A 80 1.81 -1.19 14.69
N LEU A 81 2.59 -0.24 15.23
CA LEU A 81 2.20 0.52 16.42
C LEU A 81 1.03 1.49 16.17
N ASN A 82 0.92 2.06 14.97
CA ASN A 82 -0.05 3.12 14.67
C ASN A 82 -1.28 2.63 13.90
N VAL A 83 -1.14 1.56 13.10
CA VAL A 83 -2.19 1.10 12.18
C VAL A 83 -2.74 -0.28 12.55
N GLN A 84 -1.90 -1.24 12.93
CA GLN A 84 -2.34 -2.64 13.12
C GLN A 84 -2.55 -3.05 14.59
N SER A 85 -1.92 -2.35 15.54
CA SER A 85 -1.97 -2.73 16.95
C SER A 85 -3.41 -2.62 17.49
N PRO A 86 -3.87 -3.59 18.30
CA PRO A 86 -5.15 -3.48 18.99
C PRO A 86 -5.27 -2.23 19.88
N ASN A 87 -4.14 -1.65 20.26
CA ASN A 87 -4.04 -0.46 21.12
C ASN A 87 -3.87 0.85 20.33
N CYS A 88 -4.04 0.85 19.01
CA CYS A 88 -3.96 2.09 18.22
C CYS A 88 -5.05 3.09 18.63
N GLU A 89 -4.69 4.36 18.73
CA GLU A 89 -5.63 5.45 19.05
C GLU A 89 -6.65 5.64 17.92
N VAL A 90 -6.19 5.52 16.67
CA VAL A 90 -7.02 5.62 15.47
C VAL A 90 -7.57 4.23 15.13
N ARG A 91 -8.90 4.10 15.21
CA ARG A 91 -9.61 2.82 14.96
C ARG A 91 -9.80 2.50 13.49
N GLN A 92 -9.77 3.50 12.63
CA GLN A 92 -9.97 3.35 11.19
C GLN A 92 -8.92 4.14 10.45
N TRP A 93 -8.05 3.40 9.75
CA TRP A 93 -7.08 3.96 8.84
C TRP A 93 -7.56 3.84 7.41
N TYR A 94 -7.10 4.77 6.60
CA TYR A 94 -7.19 4.69 5.14
C TYR A 94 -5.78 4.56 4.57
N PHE A 95 -5.63 3.92 3.41
CA PHE A 95 -4.34 3.75 2.77
C PHE A 95 -3.64 5.10 2.55
N GLU A 96 -4.35 6.11 2.05
CA GLU A 96 -3.80 7.46 1.84
C GLU A 96 -3.31 8.10 3.15
N ASN A 97 -4.06 7.94 4.24
CA ASN A 97 -3.67 8.44 5.55
C ASN A 97 -2.42 7.73 6.07
N ALA A 98 -2.34 6.41 5.91
CA ALA A 98 -1.15 5.65 6.33
C ALA A 98 0.09 6.09 5.53
N MET A 99 -0.06 6.28 4.21
CA MET A 99 1.02 6.71 3.32
C MET A 99 1.58 8.09 3.68
N THR A 100 0.72 9.05 4.00
CA THR A 100 1.14 10.42 4.37
C THR A 100 1.88 10.47 5.71
N HIS A 101 1.64 9.52 6.61
CA HIS A 101 2.32 9.47 7.91
C HIS A 101 3.61 8.62 7.88
N LEU A 102 3.78 7.79 6.85
CA LEU A 102 4.92 6.89 6.67
C LEU A 102 6.20 7.63 6.24
N HIS A 103 6.05 8.73 5.50
CA HIS A 103 7.14 9.59 5.07
C HIS A 103 7.03 10.93 5.81
N ARG A 104 7.96 11.18 6.73
CA ARG A 104 8.06 12.44 7.50
C ARG A 104 9.20 13.27 6.99
#